data_AF-A0A2D6R196-F1
#
_entry.id   AF-A0A2D6R196-F1
#
_cell.length_a   1.000
_cell.length_b   1.000
_cell.length_c   1.000
_cell.angle_alpha   90.00
_cell.angle_beta   90.00
_cell.angle_gamma   90.00
#
_symmetry.space_group_name_H-M   'P 1'
#
loop_
_entity.id
_entity.type
_entity.pdbx_description
1 polymer ?
#
loop_
_entity_poly.entity_id
_entity_poly.type
_entity_poly.pdbx_seq_one_letter_code
_entity_poly.pdbx_strand_id
1 'polypeptide(L)'
;MTDSGRHHASEPFGSGPRVRQDAKIEDLLIAGLDFYFSARYEEAIYVWTRALFFDRGHTRARAYIERARRALAERQRESEELVHSGADAFRRGDVGQARTLLESAVERGGAHDDVEMLLSRLDRLDQAPDRTRDRATGRVTRAARRTWHETPPRSRRVRKLAFVGGVLVLALAALVAAASWDRLEAFLGLPAPPVAGAVVVDDAFPLPQPSASEIALERAQTLYGDGRFHEALRMLARVQPSSTVRIEADALQSVIQRALIAGVDESSTAVPPSRR
;
A
#
# COMPACT_ATOMS: atom_id res chain seq x y z
N MET A 1 18.69 -55.31 -44.27
CA MET A 1 18.11 -55.22 -42.92
C MET A 1 18.97 -54.24 -42.12
N THR A 2 18.83 -52.96 -42.42
CA THR A 2 19.61 -51.87 -41.83
C THR A 2 18.73 -50.63 -41.85
N ASP A 3 17.92 -50.46 -40.82
CA ASP A 3 17.46 -49.13 -40.43
C ASP A 3 17.01 -49.16 -38.99
N SER A 4 17.61 -48.30 -38.17
CA SER A 4 16.99 -47.68 -37.02
C SER A 4 18.00 -46.66 -36.51
N GLY A 5 18.06 -45.54 -37.23
CA GLY A 5 18.57 -44.29 -36.71
C GLY A 5 17.83 -43.96 -35.43
N ARG A 6 18.48 -44.18 -34.30
CA ARG A 6 18.04 -43.70 -32.99
C ARG A 6 18.24 -42.19 -32.99
N HIS A 7 17.24 -41.47 -33.53
CA HIS A 7 17.08 -40.05 -33.31
C HIS A 7 16.93 -39.86 -31.80
N HIS A 8 18.03 -39.47 -31.14
CA HIS A 8 17.97 -38.74 -29.89
C HIS A 8 17.23 -37.44 -30.20
N ALA A 9 15.90 -37.47 -30.05
CA ALA A 9 15.12 -36.25 -29.90
C ALA A 9 15.68 -35.56 -28.67
N SER A 10 16.45 -34.51 -28.90
CA SER A 10 16.80 -33.50 -27.92
C SER A 10 15.49 -32.93 -27.39
N GLU A 11 15.04 -33.40 -26.24
CA GLU A 11 14.04 -32.67 -25.47
C GLU A 11 14.55 -31.23 -25.28
N PRO A 12 13.72 -30.21 -25.51
CA PRO A 12 14.10 -28.83 -25.24
C PRO A 12 14.29 -28.67 -23.73
N PHE A 13 15.53 -28.84 -23.27
CA PHE A 13 15.98 -28.49 -21.93
C PHE A 13 15.70 -27.00 -21.69
N GLY A 14 14.77 -26.67 -20.79
CA GLY A 14 14.69 -25.28 -20.31
C GLY A 14 13.41 -24.78 -19.64
N SER A 15 12.33 -25.57 -19.52
CA SER A 15 11.10 -25.09 -18.86
C SER A 15 10.81 -25.84 -17.55
N GLY A 16 11.83 -26.04 -16.72
CA GLY A 16 11.70 -26.71 -15.43
C GLY A 16 10.89 -25.89 -14.40
N PRO A 17 10.34 -26.52 -13.34
CA PRO A 17 9.61 -25.85 -12.26
C PRO A 17 10.37 -24.68 -11.61
N ARG A 18 11.70 -24.73 -11.57
CA ARG A 18 12.57 -23.65 -11.06
C ARG A 18 12.47 -22.37 -11.88
N VAL A 19 12.55 -22.45 -13.21
CA VAL A 19 12.42 -21.28 -14.10
C VAL A 19 11.07 -20.58 -13.90
N ARG A 20 10.00 -21.36 -13.65
CA ARG A 20 8.68 -20.81 -13.34
C ARG A 20 8.61 -20.15 -11.96
N GLN A 21 9.34 -20.68 -10.99
CA GLN A 21 9.46 -20.10 -9.64
C GLN A 21 10.26 -18.80 -9.68
N ASP A 22 11.36 -18.75 -10.41
CA ASP A 22 12.19 -17.56 -10.58
C ASP A 22 11.39 -16.43 -11.23
N ALA A 23 10.65 -16.73 -12.31
CA ALA A 23 9.73 -15.77 -12.93
C ALA A 23 8.66 -15.27 -11.94
N LYS A 24 8.13 -16.17 -11.10
CA LYS A 24 7.12 -15.80 -10.10
C LYS A 24 7.69 -14.92 -8.99
N ILE A 25 8.94 -15.15 -8.61
CA ILE A 25 9.66 -14.30 -7.65
C ILE A 25 9.85 -12.91 -8.23
N GLU A 26 10.29 -12.80 -9.49
CA GLU A 26 10.46 -11.51 -10.16
C GLU A 26 9.14 -10.73 -10.28
N ASP A 27 8.04 -11.39 -10.64
CA ASP A 27 6.70 -10.77 -10.65
C ASP A 27 6.33 -10.18 -9.28
N LEU A 28 6.62 -10.90 -8.19
CA LEU A 28 6.35 -10.44 -6.83
C LEU A 28 7.26 -9.28 -6.43
N LEU A 29 8.52 -9.30 -6.87
CA LEU A 29 9.46 -8.21 -6.63
C LEU A 29 8.96 -6.92 -7.28
N ILE A 30 8.54 -7.00 -8.54
CA ILE A 30 7.98 -5.87 -9.30
C ILE A 30 6.67 -5.39 -8.66
N ALA A 31 5.72 -6.29 -8.38
CA ALA A 31 4.45 -5.90 -7.76
C ALA A 31 4.61 -5.24 -6.39
N GLY A 32 5.60 -5.66 -5.58
CA GLY A 32 5.89 -5.01 -4.30
C GLY A 32 6.47 -3.60 -4.44
N LEU A 33 7.15 -3.28 -5.55
CA LEU A 33 7.67 -1.94 -5.80
C LEU A 33 6.55 -0.92 -6.00
N ASP A 34 5.45 -1.29 -6.65
CA ASP A 34 4.29 -0.40 -6.82
C ASP A 34 3.71 0.03 -5.47
N PHE A 35 3.59 -0.92 -4.53
CA PHE A 35 3.16 -0.62 -3.17
C PHE A 35 4.17 0.28 -2.44
N TYR A 36 5.46 -0.01 -2.56
CA TYR A 36 6.52 0.79 -1.95
C TYR A 36 6.51 2.23 -2.43
N PHE A 37 6.41 2.46 -3.75
CA PHE A 37 6.34 3.80 -4.33
C PHE A 37 5.02 4.52 -4.01
N SER A 38 3.97 3.77 -3.71
CA SER A 38 2.69 4.31 -3.22
C SER A 38 2.68 4.57 -1.71
N ALA A 39 3.83 4.50 -1.03
CA ALA A 39 3.98 4.61 0.42
C ALA A 39 3.17 3.58 1.24
N ARG A 40 2.78 2.47 0.60
CA ARG A 40 2.08 1.32 1.18
C ARG A 40 3.09 0.25 1.59
N TYR A 41 3.88 0.58 2.62
CA TYR A 41 5.06 -0.21 2.98
C TYR A 41 4.70 -1.58 3.54
N GLU A 42 3.59 -1.70 4.26
CA GLU A 42 3.10 -2.95 4.84
C GLU A 42 2.71 -3.95 3.74
N GLU A 43 2.02 -3.50 2.70
CA GLU A 43 1.66 -4.32 1.55
C GLU A 43 2.87 -4.71 0.71
N ALA A 44 3.84 -3.79 0.53
CA ALA A 44 5.11 -4.11 -0.12
C ALA A 44 5.85 -5.23 0.64
N ILE A 45 5.96 -5.12 1.97
CA ILE A 45 6.55 -6.15 2.82
C ILE A 45 5.80 -7.48 2.67
N TYR A 46 4.48 -7.47 2.68
CA TYR A 46 3.67 -8.69 2.51
C TYR A 46 3.96 -9.38 1.17
N VAL A 47 3.99 -8.63 0.07
CA VAL A 47 4.26 -9.18 -1.28
C VAL A 47 5.67 -9.75 -1.38
N TRP A 48 6.69 -9.05 -0.89
CA TRP A 48 8.07 -9.55 -0.93
C TRP A 48 8.31 -10.72 0.04
N THR A 49 7.57 -10.78 1.14
CA THR A 49 7.58 -11.97 2.01
C THR A 49 7.06 -13.20 1.25
N ARG A 50 6.12 -13.01 0.30
CA ARG A 50 5.68 -14.11 -0.58
C ARG A 50 6.79 -14.60 -1.50
N ALA A 51 7.67 -13.71 -1.98
CA ALA A 51 8.84 -14.11 -2.75
C ALA A 51 9.78 -15.00 -1.92
N LEU A 52 9.94 -14.71 -0.62
CA LEU A 52 10.76 -15.51 0.30
C LEU A 52 10.18 -16.92 0.57
N PHE A 53 8.90 -17.16 0.32
CA PHE A 53 8.35 -18.53 0.38
C PHE A 53 8.82 -19.40 -0.79
N PHE A 54 9.10 -18.82 -1.95
CA PHE A 54 9.64 -19.54 -3.11
C PHE A 54 11.15 -19.74 -2.97
N ASP A 55 11.87 -18.68 -2.60
CA ASP A 55 13.29 -18.73 -2.26
C ASP A 55 13.58 -17.98 -0.96
N ARG A 56 13.82 -18.74 0.12
CA ARG A 56 14.10 -18.18 1.45
C ARG A 56 15.38 -17.33 1.47
N GLY A 57 16.33 -17.62 0.59
CA GLY A 57 17.64 -16.94 0.51
C GLY A 57 17.66 -15.72 -0.39
N HIS A 58 16.52 -15.35 -1.01
CA HIS A 58 16.50 -14.33 -2.06
C HIS A 58 16.94 -12.95 -1.53
N THR A 59 18.16 -12.55 -1.90
CA THR A 59 18.83 -11.35 -1.38
C THR A 59 18.06 -10.06 -1.69
N ARG A 60 17.54 -9.91 -2.91
CA ARG A 60 16.79 -8.72 -3.34
C ARG A 60 15.50 -8.51 -2.51
N ALA A 61 14.68 -9.55 -2.34
CA ALA A 61 13.47 -9.51 -1.53
C ALA A 61 13.76 -9.10 -0.08
N ARG A 62 14.82 -9.67 0.52
CA ARG A 62 15.24 -9.30 1.89
C ARG A 62 15.65 -7.84 1.98
N ALA A 63 16.47 -7.35 1.05
CA ALA A 63 16.90 -5.95 1.03
C ALA A 63 15.71 -5.00 0.87
N TYR A 64 14.73 -5.36 0.04
CA TYR A 64 13.52 -4.57 -0.17
C TYR A 64 12.65 -4.51 1.10
N ILE A 65 12.43 -5.65 1.76
CA ILE A 65 11.71 -5.73 3.03
C ILE A 65 12.38 -4.86 4.10
N GLU A 66 13.70 -4.95 4.24
CA GLU A 66 14.44 -4.12 5.21
C GLU A 66 14.32 -2.63 4.91
N ARG A 67 14.35 -2.24 3.63
CA ARG A 67 14.15 -0.85 3.23
C ARG A 67 12.72 -0.35 3.51
N ALA A 68 11.69 -1.16 3.24
CA ALA A 68 10.32 -0.81 3.58
C ALA A 68 10.09 -0.72 5.09
N ARG A 69 10.70 -1.62 5.88
CA ARG A 69 10.67 -1.55 7.35
C ARG A 69 11.28 -0.24 7.87
N ARG A 70 12.41 0.21 7.31
CA ARG A 70 13.01 1.51 7.66
C ARG A 70 12.10 2.69 7.31
N ALA A 71 11.48 2.66 6.13
CA ALA A 71 10.55 3.71 5.72
C ALA A 71 9.31 3.77 6.64
N LEU A 72 8.81 2.60 7.08
CA LEU A 72 7.73 2.51 8.05
C LEU A 72 8.14 3.06 9.42
N ALA A 73 9.33 2.72 9.91
CA ALA A 73 9.85 3.25 11.17
C ALA A 73 10.01 4.78 11.13
N GLU A 74 10.43 5.34 10.00
CA GLU A 74 10.55 6.79 9.85
C GLU A 74 9.18 7.48 9.84
N ARG A 75 8.21 6.93 9.10
CA ARG A 75 6.81 7.39 9.12
C ARG A 75 6.24 7.37 10.54
N GLN A 76 6.53 6.33 11.31
CA GLN A 76 6.12 6.23 12.70
C GLN A 76 6.74 7.34 13.57
N ARG A 77 8.05 7.60 13.43
CA ARG A 77 8.70 8.71 14.15
C ARG A 77 8.09 10.06 13.82
N GLU A 78 7.90 10.38 12.55
CA GLU A 78 7.26 11.64 12.13
C GLU A 78 5.86 11.78 12.74
N SER A 79 5.10 10.68 12.78
CA SER A 79 3.77 10.69 13.38
C SER A 79 3.83 10.95 14.89
N GLU A 80 4.78 10.35 15.61
CA GLU A 80 4.97 10.55 17.05
C GLU A 80 5.40 11.99 17.38
N GLU A 81 6.27 12.58 16.55
CA GLU A 81 6.64 13.99 16.66
C GLU A 81 5.45 14.93 16.48
N LEU A 82 4.54 14.61 15.55
CA LEU A 82 3.29 15.34 15.37
C LEU A 82 2.35 15.18 16.58
N VAL A 83 2.24 13.97 17.14
CA VAL A 83 1.46 13.74 18.38
C VAL A 83 2.02 14.57 19.52
N HIS A 84 3.34 14.54 19.71
CA HIS A 84 4.01 15.30 20.76
C HIS A 84 3.79 16.81 20.58
N SER A 85 4.02 17.33 19.38
CA SER A 85 3.81 18.75 19.04
C SER A 85 2.35 19.17 19.20
N GLY A 86 1.40 18.30 18.83
CA GLY A 86 -0.04 18.51 19.01
C GLY A 86 -0.44 18.55 20.48
N ALA A 87 0.12 17.66 21.31
CA ALA A 87 -0.09 17.66 22.75
C ALA A 87 0.47 18.94 23.40
N ASP A 88 1.60 19.46 22.90
CA ASP A 88 2.20 20.70 23.37
C ASP A 88 1.35 21.93 23.03
N ALA A 89 0.86 22.00 21.78
CA ALA A 89 -0.09 23.04 21.36
C ALA A 89 -1.38 22.99 22.19
N PHE A 90 -1.87 21.79 22.48
CA PHE A 90 -3.04 21.61 23.32
C PHE A 90 -2.82 22.14 24.74
N ARG A 91 -1.66 21.87 25.36
CA ARG A 91 -1.32 22.38 26.69
C ARG A 91 -1.21 23.91 26.73
N ARG A 92 -0.84 24.56 25.62
CA ARG A 92 -0.83 26.03 25.48
C ARG A 92 -2.23 26.62 25.28
N GLY A 93 -3.23 25.81 24.96
CA GLY A 93 -4.59 26.25 24.65
C GLY A 93 -4.83 26.54 23.15
N ASP A 94 -3.85 26.24 22.28
CA ASP A 94 -3.94 26.43 20.84
C ASP A 94 -4.74 25.28 20.19
N VAL A 95 -6.04 25.22 20.47
CA VAL A 95 -6.95 24.12 20.07
C VAL A 95 -6.93 23.84 18.56
N GLY A 96 -6.90 24.90 17.73
CA GLY A 96 -6.86 24.76 16.27
C GLY A 96 -5.57 24.12 15.76
N GLN A 97 -4.42 24.61 16.23
CA GLN A 97 -3.11 24.06 15.87
C GLN A 97 -2.96 22.60 16.36
N ALA A 98 -3.40 22.34 17.59
CA ALA A 98 -3.39 21.00 18.16
C ALA A 98 -4.19 20.01 17.31
N ARG A 99 -5.40 20.40 16.88
CA ARG A 99 -6.24 19.58 16.00
C ARG A 99 -5.53 19.24 14.69
N THR A 100 -5.02 20.24 13.99
CA THR A 100 -4.34 20.03 12.69
C THR A 100 -3.13 19.12 12.81
N LEU A 101 -2.31 19.28 13.86
CA LEU A 101 -1.14 18.42 14.10
C LEU A 101 -1.55 16.97 14.40
N LEU A 102 -2.59 16.77 15.21
CA LEU A 102 -3.11 15.45 15.55
C LEU A 102 -3.77 14.75 14.36
N GLU A 103 -4.55 15.47 13.55
CA GLU A 103 -5.12 14.94 12.31
C GLU A 103 -4.01 14.53 11.32
N SER A 104 -2.97 15.36 11.18
CA SER A 104 -1.80 15.05 10.36
C SER A 104 -1.04 13.81 10.86
N ALA A 105 -1.06 13.55 12.18
CA ALA A 105 -0.49 12.35 12.77
C ALA A 105 -1.31 11.09 12.41
N VAL A 106 -2.65 11.18 12.40
CA VAL A 106 -3.52 10.07 11.97
C VAL A 106 -3.27 9.69 10.51
N GLU A 107 -3.16 10.67 9.62
CA GLU A 107 -2.86 10.42 8.19
C GLU A 107 -1.52 9.69 8.01
N ARG A 108 -0.54 10.00 8.86
CA ARG A 108 0.76 9.34 8.88
C ARG A 108 0.78 8.02 9.67
N GLY A 109 -0.36 7.53 10.15
CA GLY A 109 -0.43 6.23 10.84
C GLY A 109 0.05 6.25 12.29
N GLY A 110 0.05 7.42 12.93
CA GLY A 110 0.49 7.56 14.31
C GLY A 110 -0.36 6.85 15.35
N ALA A 111 0.16 6.78 16.57
CA ALA A 111 -0.40 6.05 17.70
C ALA A 111 -1.89 6.39 17.93
N HIS A 112 -2.76 5.49 17.47
CA HIS A 112 -4.19 5.78 17.32
C HIS A 112 -4.88 6.09 18.64
N ASP A 113 -4.59 5.32 19.70
CA ASP A 113 -5.25 5.46 21.00
C ASP A 113 -5.00 6.83 21.65
N ASP A 114 -3.75 7.30 21.62
CA ASP A 114 -3.37 8.59 22.22
C ASP A 114 -3.94 9.77 21.42
N VAL A 115 -3.91 9.66 20.09
CA VAL A 115 -4.43 10.68 19.19
C VAL A 115 -5.96 10.78 19.29
N GLU A 116 -6.67 9.65 19.29
CA GLU A 116 -8.13 9.62 19.46
C GLU A 116 -8.56 10.20 20.81
N MET A 117 -7.82 9.90 21.88
CA MET A 117 -8.09 10.45 23.20
C MET A 117 -7.93 11.98 23.22
N LEU A 118 -6.86 12.51 22.61
CA LEU A 118 -6.62 13.95 22.52
C LEU A 118 -7.65 14.66 21.64
N LEU A 119 -7.98 14.11 20.47
CA LEU A 119 -9.02 14.64 19.59
C LEU A 119 -10.39 14.64 20.27
N SER A 120 -10.77 13.54 20.93
CA SER A 120 -12.01 13.46 21.72
C SER A 120 -12.05 14.51 22.85
N ARG A 121 -10.89 14.85 23.42
CA ARG A 121 -10.79 15.89 24.44
C ARG A 121 -10.93 17.29 23.83
N LEU A 122 -10.32 17.55 22.68
CA LEU A 122 -10.49 18.78 21.91
C LEU A 122 -11.95 19.01 21.52
N ASP A 123 -12.65 17.99 21.02
CA ASP A 123 -14.06 18.07 20.64
C ASP A 123 -14.97 18.46 21.82
N ARG A 124 -14.69 17.94 23.02
CA ARG A 124 -15.46 18.32 24.23
C ARG A 124 -15.25 19.77 24.65
N LEU A 125 -14.05 20.31 24.44
CA LEU A 125 -13.75 21.71 24.73
C LEU A 125 -14.43 22.65 23.73
N ASP A 126 -14.46 22.26 22.47
CA ASP A 126 -15.11 23.04 21.41
C ASP A 126 -16.65 23.08 21.56
N GLN A 127 -17.25 22.00 22.08
CA GLN A 127 -18.69 21.95 22.38
C GLN A 127 -19.12 22.66 23.68
N ALA A 128 -18.18 23.03 24.55
CA ALA A 128 -18.48 23.71 25.81
C ALA A 128 -19.08 25.12 25.64
N PRO A 129 -18.57 26.01 24.76
CA PRO A 129 -19.14 27.35 24.57
C PRO A 129 -20.63 27.34 24.15
N ASP A 130 -21.04 26.42 23.28
CA ASP A 130 -22.42 26.34 22.80
C ASP A 130 -23.42 25.91 23.89
N ARG A 131 -23.02 25.01 24.80
CA ARG A 131 -23.89 24.58 25.92
C ARG A 131 -24.21 25.71 26.90
N THR A 132 -23.34 26.71 27.00
CA THR A 132 -23.56 27.92 27.81
C THR A 132 -24.54 28.87 27.14
N ARG A 133 -24.49 29.02 25.80
CA ARG A 133 -25.44 29.84 25.04
C ARG A 133 -26.85 29.24 25.06
N ASP A 134 -26.99 27.93 24.87
CA ASP A 134 -28.29 27.25 24.91
C ASP A 134 -28.94 27.25 26.30
N ARG A 135 -28.13 27.23 27.38
CA ARG A 135 -28.66 27.39 28.75
C ARG A 135 -29.12 28.82 29.06
N ALA A 136 -28.50 29.82 28.44
CA ALA A 136 -28.88 31.22 28.63
C ALA A 136 -30.20 31.54 27.91
N THR A 137 -30.44 30.95 26.74
CA THR A 137 -31.70 31.11 25.98
C THR A 137 -32.83 30.21 26.50
N GLY A 138 -32.51 29.04 27.08
CA GLY A 138 -33.51 28.10 27.61
C GLY A 138 -34.12 28.44 28.99
N ARG A 139 -33.66 29.50 29.67
CA ARG A 139 -34.12 29.82 31.04
C ARG A 139 -35.43 30.64 31.09
N VAL A 140 -35.95 31.13 29.97
CA VAL A 140 -37.17 31.98 29.97
C VAL A 140 -38.48 31.20 29.78
N THR A 141 -38.47 29.93 29.37
CA THR A 141 -39.73 29.17 29.18
C THR A 141 -39.70 27.76 29.76
N ARG A 142 -39.61 27.62 31.09
CA ARG A 142 -40.12 26.40 31.75
C ARG A 142 -40.47 26.58 33.22
N ALA A 143 -41.29 27.59 33.52
CA ALA A 143 -42.12 27.59 34.71
C ALA A 143 -43.46 26.90 34.41
N ALA A 144 -43.47 25.56 34.32
CA ALA A 144 -44.68 24.79 34.62
C ALA A 144 -44.37 23.28 34.71
N ARG A 145 -44.78 22.70 35.84
CA ARG A 145 -44.90 21.28 36.20
C ARG A 145 -43.68 20.65 36.88
N ARG A 146 -43.64 20.95 38.18
CA ARG A 146 -43.25 20.01 39.23
C ARG A 146 -44.26 18.86 39.28
N THR A 147 -43.79 17.63 39.14
CA THR A 147 -44.29 16.48 39.89
C THR A 147 -43.07 15.63 40.24
N TRP A 148 -42.76 15.57 41.53
CA TRP A 148 -41.77 14.68 42.11
C TRP A 148 -42.36 13.27 42.21
N HIS A 149 -41.59 12.27 41.81
CA HIS A 149 -41.55 10.96 42.47
C HIS A 149 -40.15 10.35 42.28
N GLU A 150 -39.44 10.16 43.38
CA GLU A 150 -38.32 9.22 43.55
C GLU A 150 -38.95 7.82 43.83
N THR A 151 -38.46 6.64 43.46
CA THR A 151 -37.12 6.01 43.54
C THR A 151 -37.07 4.75 42.62
N PRO A 152 -35.93 4.03 42.45
CA PRO A 152 -35.59 3.27 41.24
C PRO A 152 -35.92 1.76 41.28
N PRO A 153 -35.73 1.02 40.16
CA PRO A 153 -34.77 -0.08 40.24
C PRO A 153 -33.82 -0.25 39.02
N ARG A 154 -32.57 -0.58 39.38
CA ARG A 154 -31.67 -1.64 38.85
C ARG A 154 -31.98 -2.29 37.49
N SER A 155 -30.91 -2.33 36.67
CA SER A 155 -30.38 -3.50 35.93
C SER A 155 -30.22 -3.38 34.40
N ARG A 156 -29.38 -2.45 33.93
CA ARG A 156 -28.72 -2.55 32.61
C ARG A 156 -27.39 -3.34 32.67
N ARG A 157 -27.39 -4.51 33.30
CA ARG A 157 -26.17 -5.34 33.48
C ARG A 157 -26.11 -6.64 32.67
N VAL A 158 -27.00 -6.88 31.70
CA VAL A 158 -27.02 -8.18 30.98
C VAL A 158 -26.67 -8.10 29.48
N ARG A 159 -26.28 -6.94 28.95
CA ARG A 159 -25.83 -6.83 27.52
C ARG A 159 -24.33 -6.60 27.31
N LYS A 160 -23.51 -6.69 28.37
CA LYS A 160 -22.05 -6.56 28.28
C LYS A 160 -21.27 -7.87 28.33
N LEU A 161 -21.91 -9.02 28.53
CA LEU A 161 -21.21 -10.32 28.62
C LEU A 161 -21.01 -11.02 27.27
N ALA A 162 -21.66 -10.56 26.19
CA ALA A 162 -21.38 -11.06 24.83
C ALA A 162 -20.25 -10.29 24.11
N PHE A 163 -19.91 -9.06 24.56
CA PHE A 163 -18.88 -8.24 23.90
C PHE A 163 -17.47 -8.49 24.43
N VAL A 164 -17.34 -8.89 25.71
CA VAL A 164 -16.03 -9.22 26.30
C VAL A 164 -15.45 -10.49 25.67
N GLY A 165 -16.28 -11.51 25.35
CA GLY A 165 -15.82 -12.71 24.67
C GLY A 165 -15.33 -12.46 23.23
N GLY A 166 -16.02 -11.59 22.48
CA GLY A 166 -15.59 -11.22 21.12
C GLY A 166 -14.30 -10.41 21.09
N VAL A 167 -14.13 -9.48 22.03
CA VAL A 167 -12.87 -8.72 22.18
C VAL A 167 -11.73 -9.63 22.65
N LEU A 168 -12.00 -10.64 23.49
CA LEU A 168 -10.96 -11.57 23.93
C LEU A 168 -10.55 -12.53 22.81
N VAL A 169 -11.47 -12.94 21.92
CA VAL A 169 -11.14 -13.73 20.73
C VAL A 169 -10.43 -12.88 19.67
N LEU A 170 -10.79 -11.61 19.49
CA LEU A 170 -10.07 -10.70 18.61
C LEU A 170 -8.69 -10.32 19.17
N ALA A 171 -8.58 -10.12 20.48
CA ALA A 171 -7.30 -9.90 21.15
C ALA A 171 -6.44 -11.16 21.11
N LEU A 172 -7.03 -12.36 21.25
CA LEU A 172 -6.31 -13.62 21.09
C LEU A 172 -5.92 -13.87 19.63
N ALA A 173 -6.76 -13.50 18.66
CA ALA A 173 -6.44 -13.57 17.24
C ALA A 173 -5.35 -12.55 16.85
N ALA A 174 -5.38 -11.34 17.41
CA ALA A 174 -4.34 -10.32 17.24
C ALA A 174 -3.04 -10.74 17.95
N LEU A 175 -3.13 -11.39 19.12
CA LEU A 175 -1.98 -11.94 19.83
C LEU A 175 -1.38 -13.14 19.07
N VAL A 176 -2.22 -13.98 18.46
CA VAL A 176 -1.78 -15.08 17.58
C VAL A 176 -1.20 -14.53 16.28
N ALA A 177 -1.74 -13.44 15.71
CA ALA A 177 -1.19 -12.77 14.54
C ALA A 177 0.18 -12.12 14.84
N ALA A 178 0.31 -11.42 15.97
CA ALA A 178 1.57 -10.84 16.43
C ALA A 178 2.60 -11.93 16.79
N ALA A 179 2.20 -12.97 17.54
CA ALA A 179 3.07 -14.10 17.88
C ALA A 179 3.35 -15.02 16.69
N SER A 180 2.53 -14.98 15.64
CA SER A 180 2.83 -15.68 14.38
C SER A 180 3.89 -14.96 13.56
N TRP A 181 4.10 -13.66 13.79
CA TRP A 181 5.14 -12.87 13.10
C TRP A 181 6.53 -13.22 13.63
N ASP A 182 6.73 -13.27 14.96
CA ASP A 182 7.98 -13.74 15.59
C ASP A 182 8.31 -15.20 15.21
N ARG A 183 7.29 -16.04 15.10
CA ARG A 183 7.45 -17.43 14.65
C ARG A 183 7.76 -17.53 13.16
N LEU A 184 7.35 -16.56 12.35
CA LEU A 184 7.71 -16.48 10.92
C LEU A 184 9.18 -16.07 10.76
N GLU A 185 9.68 -15.17 11.61
CA GLU A 185 11.10 -14.80 11.64
C GLU A 185 12.00 -15.98 12.04
N ALA A 186 11.59 -16.74 13.06
CA ALA A 186 12.25 -17.99 13.45
C ALA A 186 12.15 -19.09 12.37
N PHE A 187 11.02 -19.18 11.65
CA PHE A 187 10.80 -20.15 10.57
C PHE A 187 11.58 -19.82 9.29
N LEU A 188 11.82 -18.53 9.01
CA LEU A 188 12.61 -18.04 7.88
C LEU A 188 14.11 -17.92 8.19
N GLY A 189 14.52 -18.20 9.43
CA GLY A 189 15.93 -18.12 9.86
C GLY A 189 16.48 -16.70 9.76
N LEU A 190 15.63 -15.68 9.97
CA LEU A 190 16.06 -14.30 10.00
C LEU A 190 16.67 -14.02 11.39
N PRO A 191 17.92 -13.49 11.44
CA PRO A 191 18.55 -13.21 12.73
C PRO A 191 17.76 -12.13 13.48
N ALA A 192 17.50 -12.38 14.76
CA ALA A 192 16.92 -11.40 15.67
C ALA A 192 17.75 -10.09 15.65
N PRO A 193 17.13 -8.90 15.77
CA PRO A 193 17.87 -7.66 15.74
C PRO A 193 18.89 -7.63 16.90
N PRO A 194 20.20 -7.46 16.62
CA PRO A 194 21.16 -7.26 17.68
C PRO A 194 20.88 -5.93 18.38
N VAL A 195 20.74 -6.00 19.70
CA VAL A 195 20.68 -4.83 20.58
C VAL A 195 21.96 -4.02 20.38
N ALA A 196 21.79 -2.77 19.93
CA ALA A 196 22.78 -1.69 19.92
C ALA A 196 24.21 -2.04 19.46
N GLY A 197 24.43 -1.91 18.16
CA GLY A 197 25.74 -1.67 17.56
C GLY A 197 25.53 -1.16 16.15
N ALA A 198 25.95 0.08 15.87
CA ALA A 198 25.81 0.70 14.56
C ALA A 198 26.56 -0.12 13.50
N VAL A 199 25.83 -0.98 12.78
CA VAL A 199 26.31 -1.60 11.56
C VAL A 199 26.09 -0.59 10.45
N VAL A 200 27.18 -0.02 9.96
CA VAL A 200 27.21 0.68 8.67
C VAL A 200 26.84 -0.36 7.62
N VAL A 201 25.59 -0.33 7.18
CA VAL A 201 25.13 -1.14 6.04
C VAL A 201 25.64 -0.46 4.79
N ASP A 202 26.60 -1.10 4.14
CA ASP A 202 27.14 -0.75 2.83
C ASP A 202 26.00 -0.45 1.84
N ASP A 203 26.07 0.70 1.16
CA ASP A 203 25.16 1.17 0.08
C ASP A 203 25.28 0.33 -1.22
N ALA A 204 25.68 -0.93 -1.12
CA ALA A 204 26.17 -1.73 -2.26
C ALA A 204 25.08 -2.41 -3.13
N PHE A 205 23.79 -2.09 -2.93
CA PHE A 205 22.73 -2.47 -3.86
C PHE A 205 21.82 -1.26 -4.12
N PRO A 206 22.20 -0.36 -5.05
CA PRO A 206 21.20 0.52 -5.63
C PRO A 206 20.09 -0.38 -6.16
N LEU A 207 18.85 -0.10 -5.76
CA LEU A 207 17.68 -0.73 -6.37
C LEU A 207 17.91 -0.67 -7.90
N PRO A 208 17.62 -1.71 -8.69
CA PRO A 208 17.31 -1.49 -10.09
C PRO A 208 16.11 -0.54 -10.10
N GLN A 209 16.40 0.76 -10.15
CA GLN A 209 15.38 1.75 -10.44
C GLN A 209 15.00 1.42 -11.87
N PRO A 210 13.77 0.94 -12.14
CA PRO A 210 13.35 0.77 -13.50
C PRO A 210 13.64 2.09 -14.21
N SER A 211 14.48 2.03 -15.23
CA SER A 211 14.93 3.26 -15.87
C SER A 211 13.69 3.99 -16.38
N ALA A 212 13.68 5.33 -16.40
CA ALA A 212 12.51 6.07 -16.88
C ALA A 212 12.05 5.60 -18.28
N SER A 213 12.98 5.04 -19.06
CA SER A 213 12.76 4.37 -20.33
C SER A 213 12.02 3.02 -20.23
N GLU A 214 12.32 2.18 -19.24
CA GLU A 214 11.58 0.92 -18.98
C GLU A 214 10.13 1.19 -18.59
N ILE A 215 9.90 2.15 -17.69
CA ILE A 215 8.54 2.56 -17.28
C ILE A 215 7.76 3.11 -18.50
N ALA A 216 8.43 3.86 -19.39
CA ALA A 216 7.80 4.37 -20.59
C ALA A 216 7.42 3.26 -21.58
N LEU A 217 8.26 2.22 -21.70
CA LEU A 217 7.98 1.06 -22.55
C LEU A 217 6.82 0.23 -22.00
N GLU A 218 6.80 -0.10 -20.71
CA GLU A 218 5.69 -0.85 -20.10
C GLU A 218 4.35 -0.12 -20.27
N ARG A 219 4.32 1.19 -19.99
CA ARG A 219 3.09 1.98 -20.19
C ARG A 219 2.65 2.02 -21.65
N ALA A 220 3.58 2.06 -22.60
CA ALA A 220 3.25 2.00 -24.01
C ALA A 220 2.63 0.65 -24.40
N GLN A 221 3.11 -0.46 -23.83
CA GLN A 221 2.53 -1.79 -24.04
C GLN A 221 1.11 -1.89 -23.47
N THR A 222 0.87 -1.35 -22.28
CA THR A 222 -0.49 -1.29 -21.71
C THR A 222 -1.44 -0.48 -22.60
N LEU A 223 -1.02 0.72 -23.04
CA LEU A 223 -1.81 1.57 -23.93
C LEU A 223 -2.06 0.92 -25.30
N TYR A 224 -1.11 0.12 -25.79
CA TYR A 224 -1.30 -0.68 -26.99
C TYR A 224 -2.37 -1.77 -26.79
N GLY A 225 -2.33 -2.49 -25.67
CA GLY A 225 -3.36 -3.47 -25.31
C GLY A 225 -4.77 -2.87 -25.19
N ASP A 226 -4.85 -1.61 -24.72
CA ASP A 226 -6.09 -0.85 -24.62
C ASP A 226 -6.55 -0.22 -25.96
N GLY A 227 -5.82 -0.44 -27.06
CA GLY A 227 -6.12 0.12 -28.38
C GLY A 227 -5.81 1.62 -28.52
N ARG A 228 -5.13 2.24 -27.55
CA ARG A 228 -4.80 3.68 -27.52
C ARG A 228 -3.46 3.95 -28.23
N PHE A 229 -3.41 3.62 -29.52
CA PHE A 229 -2.20 3.65 -30.36
C PHE A 229 -1.45 4.99 -30.36
N HIS A 230 -2.17 6.12 -30.45
CA HIS A 230 -1.56 7.45 -30.47
C HIS A 230 -0.90 7.85 -29.13
N GLU A 231 -1.38 7.30 -28.03
CA GLU A 231 -0.83 7.55 -26.70
C GLU A 231 0.35 6.64 -26.42
N ALA A 232 0.26 5.38 -26.87
CA ALA A 232 1.39 4.45 -26.86
C ALA A 232 2.60 5.05 -27.61
N LEU A 233 2.39 5.63 -28.79
CA LEU A 233 3.47 6.30 -29.55
C LEU A 233 4.06 7.52 -28.81
N ARG A 234 3.22 8.31 -28.13
CA ARG A 234 3.72 9.44 -27.30
C ARG A 234 4.55 8.98 -26.11
N MET A 235 4.23 7.82 -25.54
CA MET A 235 5.02 7.21 -24.46
C MET A 235 6.36 6.65 -24.97
N LEU A 236 6.37 5.99 -26.14
CA LEU A 236 7.60 5.49 -26.77
C LEU A 236 8.57 6.60 -27.16
N ALA A 237 8.08 7.78 -27.52
CA ALA A 237 8.91 8.95 -27.82
C ALA A 237 9.73 9.45 -26.61
N ARG A 238 9.37 9.05 -25.38
CA ARG A 238 10.09 9.41 -24.15
C ARG A 238 11.23 8.45 -23.81
N VAL A 239 11.36 7.33 -24.53
CA VAL A 239 12.43 6.34 -24.32
C VAL A 239 13.76 6.92 -24.79
N GLN A 240 14.72 7.04 -23.88
CA GLN A 240 16.04 7.62 -24.17
C GLN A 240 16.81 6.77 -25.21
N PRO A 241 17.54 7.39 -26.16
CA PRO A 241 18.29 6.66 -27.18
C PRO A 241 19.39 5.74 -26.63
N SER A 242 19.93 6.06 -25.46
CA SER A 242 20.99 5.28 -24.78
C SER A 242 20.46 4.13 -23.91
N SER A 243 19.14 3.90 -23.90
CA SER A 243 18.52 2.88 -23.06
C SER A 243 18.61 1.49 -23.67
N THR A 244 18.82 0.48 -22.83
CA THR A 244 18.82 -0.95 -23.22
C THR A 244 17.51 -1.39 -23.84
N VAL A 245 16.38 -0.80 -23.40
CA VAL A 245 15.03 -1.11 -23.92
C VAL A 245 14.68 -0.40 -25.24
N ARG A 246 15.63 0.32 -25.85
CA ARG A 246 15.37 1.08 -27.08
C ARG A 246 15.00 0.19 -28.27
N ILE A 247 15.65 -0.96 -28.40
CA ILE A 247 15.39 -1.92 -29.48
C ILE A 247 13.95 -2.42 -29.42
N GLU A 248 13.46 -2.72 -28.22
CA GLU A 248 12.08 -3.17 -27.99
C GLU A 248 11.07 -2.05 -28.24
N ALA A 249 11.39 -0.81 -27.86
CA ALA A 249 10.56 0.36 -28.13
C ALA A 249 10.39 0.61 -29.64
N ASP A 250 11.48 0.52 -30.41
CA ASP A 250 11.45 0.69 -31.87
C ASP A 250 10.65 -0.44 -32.56
N ALA A 251 10.79 -1.68 -32.06
CA ALA A 251 9.98 -2.80 -32.54
C ALA A 251 8.48 -2.58 -32.30
N LEU A 252 8.09 -2.18 -31.07
CA LEU A 252 6.69 -1.89 -30.74
C LEU A 252 6.14 -0.70 -31.57
N GLN A 253 6.96 0.32 -31.81
CA GLN A 253 6.57 1.45 -32.66
C GLN A 253 6.23 0.98 -34.08
N SER A 254 7.03 0.09 -34.67
CA SER A 254 6.78 -0.44 -36.02
C SER A 254 5.47 -1.24 -36.11
N VAL A 255 5.14 -1.99 -35.06
CA VAL A 255 3.88 -2.75 -34.95
C VAL A 255 2.69 -1.80 -34.86
N ILE A 256 2.76 -0.78 -34.01
CA ILE A 256 1.70 0.22 -33.87
C ILE A 256 1.47 0.98 -35.17
N GLN A 257 2.53 1.38 -35.87
CA GLN A 257 2.42 2.07 -37.15
C GLN A 257 1.75 1.21 -38.22
N ARG A 258 2.09 -0.08 -38.30
CA ARG A 258 1.45 -1.02 -39.22
C ARG A 258 -0.05 -1.19 -38.90
N ALA A 259 -0.40 -1.29 -37.62
CA ALA A 259 -1.79 -1.39 -37.18
C ALA A 259 -2.60 -0.13 -37.53
N LEU A 260 -2.01 1.05 -37.37
CA LEU A 260 -2.66 2.31 -37.74
C LEU A 260 -2.90 2.43 -39.24
N ILE A 261 -1.93 2.04 -40.07
CA ILE A 261 -2.08 2.05 -41.53
C ILE A 261 -3.19 1.09 -41.96
N ALA A 262 -3.21 -0.13 -41.43
CA ALA A 262 -4.25 -1.12 -41.74
C ALA A 262 -5.66 -0.64 -41.34
N GLY A 263 -5.80 0.00 -40.18
CA GLY A 263 -7.10 0.55 -39.74
C GLY A 263 -7.58 1.75 -40.56
N VAL A 264 -6.67 2.53 -41.16
CA VAL A 264 -7.03 3.62 -42.08
C VAL A 264 -7.57 3.06 -43.41
N ASP A 265 -7.00 1.98 -43.92
CA ASP A 265 -7.47 1.34 -45.16
C ASP A 265 -8.89 0.75 -45.03
N GLU A 266 -9.21 0.16 -43.87
CA GLU A 266 -10.57 -0.34 -43.56
C GLU A 266 -11.60 0.78 -43.39
N SER A 267 -11.19 1.91 -42.80
CA SER A 267 -12.07 3.06 -42.61
C SER A 267 -12.36 3.79 -43.94
N SER A 268 -11.43 3.72 -44.90
CA SER A 268 -11.55 4.35 -46.23
C SER A 268 -12.41 3.53 -47.19
N THR A 269 -12.55 2.21 -46.99
CA THR A 269 -13.40 1.34 -47.80
C THR A 269 -14.90 1.39 -47.42
N ALA A 270 -15.25 2.02 -46.31
CA ALA A 270 -16.64 2.27 -45.92
C ALA A 270 -17.25 3.46 -46.71
N VAL A 271 -17.45 3.28 -48.02
CA VAL A 271 -18.23 4.20 -48.87
C VAL A 271 -19.71 4.12 -48.47
N PRO A 272 -20.38 5.22 -48.09
CA PRO A 272 -21.80 5.18 -47.73
C PRO A 272 -22.66 4.91 -48.98
N PRO A 273 -23.71 4.06 -48.89
CA PRO A 273 -24.64 3.88 -50.00
C PRO A 273 -25.36 5.21 -50.26
N SER A 274 -25.22 5.71 -51.48
CA SER A 274 -25.92 6.86 -52.00
C SER A 274 -27.43 6.61 -51.95
N ARG A 275 -28.14 7.34 -51.08
CA ARG A 275 -29.61 7.41 -51.12
C ARG A 275 -30.04 8.10 -52.42
N ARG A 276 -30.72 7.36 -53.28
CA ARG A 276 -31.75 7.88 -54.19
C ARG A 276 -33.05 7.17 -53.88
#